data_AF-B0EBZ6-F1
#
_entry.id   AF-B0EBZ6-F1
#
_cell.length_a   1.000
_cell.length_b   1.000
_cell.length_c   1.000
_cell.angle_alpha   90.00
_cell.angle_beta   90.00
_cell.angle_gamma   90.00
#
_symmetry.space_group_name_H-M   'P 1'
#
loop_
_entity.id
_entity.type
_entity.pdbx_description
1 polymer ?
#
loop_
_entity_poly.entity_id
_entity_poly.type
_entity_poly.pdbx_seq_one_letter_code
_entity_poly.pdbx_strand_id
1 'polypeptide(L)'
;MKLGYNEIMITSMYFNDINDFINLEMGVKRFQGNMERFHFNPIPLNHYSRKLFPNIETFHIYNKEDKIFNDGKIFKKIIWYKVDYSTYLKEKEQGNICKNIEYTKEDRWKYGNTIPPEVKSLGYECFYECSLLTTINIPSSVNELGYDCFNGCKSLKSINIPSSVNKIGSYCFYHCLSLTSINIPSSVISIGDGCFSGCSSLTSINIDNIQFISEERIFMNEPVLISIKIPDNLEIINGKNIFKKDINEFIIPSSITKLGYGCFSNCDSLTTINIPSSIKEIGDYCFDGCSSLKSINIPSSVISIGDGCFSGCSSLTSINIPSSIISFGNSCFCGCEEELKRNERIPSYCFDE
;
A
#
# COMPACT_ATOMS: atom_id res chain seq x y z
N MET A 1 3.41 32.92 -22.11
CA MET A 1 4.58 32.01 -22.17
C MET A 1 4.45 31.17 -23.43
N LYS A 2 5.43 31.13 -24.34
CA LYS A 2 5.41 30.23 -25.50
C LYS A 2 6.14 28.95 -25.10
N LEU A 3 5.43 27.83 -24.97
CA LEU A 3 6.05 26.51 -24.83
C LEU A 3 6.82 26.18 -26.12
N GLY A 4 8.10 25.81 -25.98
CA GLY A 4 8.92 25.27 -27.05
C GLY A 4 8.84 23.74 -27.09
N TYR A 5 9.67 23.12 -27.93
CA TYR A 5 9.66 21.67 -28.13
C TYR A 5 10.13 20.89 -26.89
N ASN A 6 11.10 21.42 -26.16
CA ASN A 6 11.59 20.74 -24.96
C ASN A 6 10.52 20.78 -23.86
N GLU A 7 9.84 21.91 -23.71
CA GLU A 7 8.75 22.07 -22.75
C GLU A 7 7.55 21.19 -23.12
N ILE A 8 7.22 21.05 -24.41
CA ILE A 8 6.11 20.18 -24.82
C ILE A 8 6.46 18.70 -24.66
N MET A 9 7.72 18.29 -24.87
CA MET A 9 8.16 16.92 -24.57
C MET A 9 7.99 16.59 -23.10
N ILE A 10 8.40 17.50 -22.20
CA ILE A 10 8.18 17.35 -20.75
C ILE A 10 6.69 17.28 -20.43
N THR A 11 5.89 18.19 -20.99
CA THR A 11 4.44 18.27 -20.72
C THR A 11 3.71 17.02 -21.25
N SER A 12 4.15 16.45 -22.37
CA SER A 12 3.52 15.28 -22.98
C SER A 12 3.72 13.98 -22.19
N MET A 13 4.59 13.97 -21.17
CA MET A 13 4.66 12.84 -20.23
C MET A 13 3.37 12.69 -19.40
N TYR A 14 2.52 13.72 -19.37
CA TYR A 14 1.21 13.69 -18.72
C TYR A 14 0.06 13.37 -19.69
N PHE A 15 0.37 13.02 -20.94
CA PHE A 15 -0.64 12.57 -21.89
C PHE A 15 -1.06 11.14 -21.56
N ASN A 16 -2.34 10.84 -21.70
CA ASN A 16 -2.91 9.56 -21.29
C ASN A 16 -2.74 8.51 -22.38
N ASP A 17 -2.91 8.90 -23.64
CA ASP A 17 -2.87 7.98 -24.75
C ASP A 17 -2.27 8.61 -26.03
N ILE A 18 -2.21 7.80 -27.09
CA ILE A 18 -1.64 8.22 -28.37
C ILE A 18 -2.43 9.34 -29.06
N ASN A 19 -3.74 9.44 -28.83
CA ASN A 19 -4.57 10.47 -29.44
C ASN A 19 -4.19 11.85 -28.93
N ASP A 20 -3.76 11.99 -27.67
CA ASP A 20 -3.27 13.27 -27.15
C ASP A 20 -2.05 13.78 -27.95
N PHE A 21 -1.12 12.88 -28.28
CA PHE A 21 0.04 13.22 -29.13
C PHE A 21 -0.39 13.56 -30.56
N ILE A 22 -1.29 12.77 -31.16
CA ILE A 22 -1.81 13.03 -32.50
C ILE A 22 -2.53 14.38 -32.55
N ASN A 23 -3.40 14.66 -31.58
CA ASN A 23 -4.16 15.90 -31.48
C ASN A 23 -3.25 17.10 -31.27
N LEU A 24 -2.16 16.96 -30.51
CA LEU A 24 -1.16 18.00 -30.35
C LEU A 24 -0.52 18.37 -31.70
N GLU A 25 -0.06 17.38 -32.47
CA GLU A 25 0.58 17.63 -33.75
C GLU A 25 -0.39 18.16 -34.81
N MET A 26 -1.62 17.63 -34.84
CA MET A 26 -2.67 18.07 -35.77
C MET A 26 -3.19 19.47 -35.43
N GLY A 27 -3.45 19.74 -34.14
CA GLY A 27 -4.05 20.98 -33.67
C GLY A 27 -3.07 22.15 -33.61
N VAL A 28 -1.77 21.87 -33.48
CA VAL A 28 -0.74 22.90 -33.30
C VAL A 28 0.41 22.66 -34.27
N LYS A 29 0.28 23.19 -35.50
CA LYS A 29 1.25 23.01 -36.62
C LYS A 29 2.72 23.17 -36.24
N ARG A 30 3.05 24.07 -35.31
CA ARG A 30 4.45 24.23 -34.84
C ARG A 30 5.02 22.98 -34.17
N PHE A 31 4.20 22.06 -33.66
CA PHE A 31 4.61 20.82 -33.01
C PHE A 31 4.49 19.60 -33.93
N GLN A 32 4.26 19.78 -35.23
CA GLN A 32 4.30 18.68 -36.18
C GLN A 32 5.68 17.99 -36.18
N GLY A 33 5.69 16.65 -36.14
CA GLY A 33 6.92 15.85 -36.05
C GLY A 33 7.57 15.84 -34.67
N ASN A 34 6.85 16.26 -33.63
CA ASN A 34 7.34 16.24 -32.26
C ASN A 34 7.59 14.80 -31.75
N MET A 35 6.78 13.82 -32.14
CA MET A 35 6.94 12.41 -31.78
C MET A 35 8.26 11.82 -32.28
N GLU A 36 8.83 12.34 -33.37
CA GLU A 36 10.14 11.90 -33.89
C GLU A 36 11.30 12.30 -32.97
N ARG A 37 11.09 13.27 -32.06
CA ARG A 37 12.12 13.75 -31.13
C ARG A 37 12.27 12.86 -29.90
N PHE A 38 11.39 11.88 -29.72
CA PHE A 38 11.44 10.96 -28.60
C PHE A 38 12.43 9.83 -28.84
N HIS A 39 13.41 9.73 -27.95
CA HIS A 39 14.33 8.60 -27.87
C HIS A 39 13.90 7.53 -26.86
N PHE A 40 12.76 7.76 -26.19
CA PHE A 40 12.09 6.81 -25.30
C PHE A 40 10.57 6.92 -25.47
N ASN A 41 9.84 5.83 -25.23
CA ASN A 41 8.38 5.88 -25.30
C ASN A 41 7.77 6.57 -24.06
N PRO A 42 6.99 7.64 -24.23
CA PRO A 42 6.36 8.35 -23.11
C PRO A 42 5.17 7.59 -22.52
N ILE A 43 4.58 6.67 -23.29
CA ILE A 43 3.43 5.85 -22.92
C ILE A 43 3.67 4.39 -23.37
N PRO A 44 2.90 3.40 -22.88
CA PRO A 44 2.85 2.07 -23.47
C PRO A 44 2.50 2.12 -24.96
N LEU A 45 3.19 1.33 -25.79
CA LEU A 45 3.00 1.35 -27.24
C LEU A 45 2.43 0.03 -27.76
N ASN A 46 1.57 0.13 -28.78
CA ASN A 46 1.09 -0.99 -29.58
C ASN A 46 1.68 -0.90 -31.00
N HIS A 47 1.34 -1.83 -31.89
CA HIS A 47 1.90 -1.84 -33.26
C HIS A 47 1.58 -0.57 -34.07
N TYR A 48 0.45 0.09 -33.80
CA TYR A 48 0.09 1.35 -34.46
C TYR A 48 0.92 2.50 -33.89
N SER A 49 0.88 2.72 -32.57
CA SER A 49 1.57 3.86 -31.95
C SER A 49 3.10 3.74 -32.04
N ARG A 50 3.67 2.53 -32.06
CA ARG A 50 5.11 2.32 -32.29
C ARG A 50 5.61 2.94 -33.59
N LYS A 51 4.79 2.97 -34.65
CA LYS A 51 5.16 3.55 -35.95
C LYS A 51 5.29 5.07 -35.89
N LEU A 52 4.61 5.72 -34.93
CA LEU A 52 4.60 7.17 -34.78
C LEU A 52 5.84 7.70 -34.03
N PHE A 53 6.56 6.83 -33.32
CA PHE A 53 7.78 7.17 -32.57
C PHE A 53 9.03 6.51 -33.18
N PRO A 54 9.50 6.92 -34.37
CA PRO A 54 10.49 6.16 -35.15
C PRO A 54 11.89 6.05 -34.52
N ASN A 55 12.22 6.94 -33.58
CA ASN A 55 13.57 7.14 -33.03
C ASN A 55 13.73 6.64 -31.58
N ILE A 56 12.82 5.79 -31.09
CA ILE A 56 12.95 5.17 -29.76
C ILE A 56 14.15 4.23 -29.74
N GLU A 57 15.07 4.50 -28.81
CA GLU A 57 16.28 3.72 -28.53
C GLU A 57 16.27 3.13 -27.10
N THR A 58 15.66 3.86 -26.15
CA THR A 58 15.42 3.40 -24.78
C THR A 58 13.95 3.07 -24.60
N PHE A 59 13.62 1.79 -24.42
CA PHE A 59 12.24 1.34 -24.33
C PHE A 59 11.80 1.19 -22.87
N HIS A 60 10.85 2.01 -22.46
CA HIS A 60 10.20 1.94 -21.15
C HIS A 60 9.08 0.91 -21.17
N ILE A 61 9.13 -0.03 -20.24
CA ILE A 61 8.12 -1.08 -20.05
C ILE A 61 7.45 -0.79 -18.72
N TYR A 62 6.23 -0.28 -18.76
CA TYR A 62 5.50 0.21 -17.61
C TYR A 62 4.78 -0.93 -16.87
N ASN A 63 4.21 -1.89 -17.62
CA ASN A 63 3.53 -3.07 -17.11
C ASN A 63 4.10 -4.36 -17.71
N LYS A 64 3.83 -5.51 -17.07
CA LYS A 64 4.33 -6.81 -17.53
C LYS A 64 3.70 -7.24 -18.87
N GLU A 65 2.48 -6.76 -19.12
CA GLU A 65 1.67 -7.02 -20.30
C GLU A 65 1.99 -6.06 -21.46
N ASP A 66 2.80 -5.02 -21.22
CA ASP A 66 3.17 -4.07 -22.25
C ASP A 66 3.88 -4.78 -23.39
N LYS A 67 3.53 -4.38 -24.60
CA LYS A 67 4.12 -4.96 -25.79
C LYS A 67 5.58 -4.52 -25.94
N ILE A 68 6.47 -5.51 -26.04
CA ILE A 68 7.90 -5.29 -26.28
C ILE A 68 8.19 -5.44 -27.77
N PHE A 69 9.01 -4.53 -28.32
CA PHE A 69 9.44 -4.54 -29.71
C PHE A 69 10.93 -4.87 -29.79
N ASN A 70 11.29 -5.78 -30.69
CA ASN A 70 12.67 -6.16 -30.98
C ASN A 70 12.98 -5.87 -32.46
N ASP A 71 12.90 -4.60 -32.84
CA ASP A 71 13.07 -4.13 -34.22
C ASP A 71 14.53 -3.74 -34.55
N GLY A 72 15.48 -4.06 -33.66
CA GLY A 72 16.90 -3.76 -33.80
C GLY A 72 17.29 -2.31 -33.49
N LYS A 73 16.33 -1.43 -33.18
CA LYS A 73 16.60 -0.03 -32.80
C LYS A 73 16.65 0.19 -31.29
N ILE A 74 16.06 -0.73 -30.52
CA ILE A 74 16.02 -0.63 -29.05
C ILE A 74 17.28 -1.26 -28.49
N PHE A 75 18.13 -0.43 -27.89
CA PHE A 75 19.40 -0.86 -27.30
C PHE A 75 19.35 -0.99 -25.79
N LYS A 76 18.32 -0.42 -25.15
CA LYS A 76 18.19 -0.39 -23.69
C LYS A 76 16.72 -0.48 -23.27
N LYS A 77 16.42 -1.29 -22.27
CA LYS A 77 15.09 -1.33 -21.64
C LYS A 77 15.13 -0.72 -20.25
N ILE A 78 14.08 0.02 -19.91
CA ILE A 78 13.82 0.49 -18.54
C ILE A 78 12.51 -0.14 -18.09
N ILE A 79 12.61 -1.06 -17.14
CA ILE A 79 11.50 -1.83 -16.60
C ILE A 79 11.02 -1.16 -15.31
N TRP A 80 9.77 -0.70 -15.33
CA TRP A 80 9.15 0.02 -14.21
C TRP A 80 8.29 -0.87 -13.32
N TYR A 81 7.66 -1.91 -13.87
CA TYR A 81 6.91 -2.86 -13.06
C TYR A 81 7.85 -3.63 -12.12
N LYS A 82 7.26 -4.21 -11.07
CA LYS A 82 7.97 -4.99 -10.06
C LYS A 82 8.58 -6.26 -10.66
N VAL A 83 9.87 -6.49 -10.47
CA VAL A 83 10.59 -7.69 -10.92
C VAL A 83 11.27 -8.37 -9.74
N ASP A 84 11.29 -9.70 -9.72
CA ASP A 84 12.07 -10.46 -8.75
C ASP A 84 13.59 -10.29 -8.98
N TYR A 85 14.39 -10.55 -7.95
CA TYR A 85 15.82 -10.29 -8.00
C TYR A 85 16.55 -11.18 -9.01
N SER A 86 16.12 -12.44 -9.16
CA SER A 86 16.67 -13.35 -10.17
C SER A 86 16.44 -12.88 -11.60
N THR A 87 15.25 -12.35 -11.90
CA THR A 87 14.93 -11.73 -13.19
C THR A 87 15.74 -10.45 -13.38
N TYR A 88 15.85 -9.61 -12.35
CA TYR A 88 16.70 -8.42 -12.38
C TYR A 88 18.15 -8.74 -12.78
N LEU A 89 18.75 -9.82 -12.25
CA LEU A 89 20.11 -10.20 -12.62
C LEU A 89 20.25 -10.49 -14.12
N LYS A 90 19.29 -11.23 -14.71
CA LYS A 90 19.26 -11.52 -16.16
C LYS A 90 19.09 -10.25 -17.01
N GLU A 91 18.27 -9.32 -16.53
CA GLU A 91 18.05 -8.03 -17.21
C GLU A 91 19.30 -7.13 -17.10
N LYS A 92 19.97 -7.13 -15.93
CA LYS A 92 21.21 -6.40 -15.69
C LYS A 92 22.34 -6.89 -16.60
N GLU A 93 22.46 -8.20 -16.81
CA GLU A 93 23.43 -8.80 -17.74
C GLU A 93 23.21 -8.34 -19.19
N GLN A 94 21.94 -8.09 -19.57
CA GLN A 94 21.57 -7.54 -20.89
C GLN A 94 21.74 -6.01 -20.98
N GLY A 95 22.18 -5.34 -19.91
CA GLY A 95 22.31 -3.87 -19.86
C GLY A 95 21.00 -3.11 -19.61
N ASN A 96 19.92 -3.83 -19.26
CA ASN A 96 18.63 -3.23 -18.94
C ASN A 96 18.59 -2.70 -17.50
N ILE A 97 17.68 -1.78 -17.22
CA ILE A 97 17.50 -1.17 -15.90
C ILE A 97 16.14 -1.57 -15.35
N CYS A 98 16.12 -2.19 -14.17
CA CYS A 98 14.90 -2.43 -13.40
C CYS A 98 14.79 -1.39 -12.28
N LYS A 99 13.65 -0.73 -12.17
CA LYS A 99 13.43 0.33 -11.17
C LYS A 99 12.91 -0.21 -9.83
N ASN A 100 12.09 -1.26 -9.88
CA ASN A 100 11.42 -1.82 -8.71
C ASN A 100 11.80 -3.31 -8.57
N ILE A 101 12.85 -3.56 -7.81
CA ILE A 101 13.41 -4.91 -7.62
C ILE A 101 12.89 -5.45 -6.30
N GLU A 102 12.19 -6.58 -6.33
CA GLU A 102 11.69 -7.28 -5.15
C GLU A 102 12.59 -8.47 -4.83
N TYR A 103 12.90 -8.67 -3.55
CA TYR A 103 13.54 -9.89 -3.09
C TYR A 103 12.46 -10.88 -2.65
N THR A 104 12.29 -11.96 -3.40
CA THR A 104 11.23 -12.95 -3.17
C THR A 104 11.71 -14.10 -2.28
N LYS A 105 10.78 -14.93 -1.82
CA LYS A 105 11.08 -16.19 -1.12
C LYS A 105 11.98 -17.11 -1.95
N GLU A 106 11.74 -17.18 -3.26
CA GLU A 106 12.55 -17.94 -4.22
C GLU A 106 13.99 -17.38 -4.33
N ASP A 107 14.12 -16.05 -4.36
CA ASP A 107 15.43 -15.40 -4.37
C ASP A 107 16.20 -15.68 -3.08
N ARG A 108 15.53 -15.65 -1.92
CA ARG A 108 16.14 -16.03 -0.64
C ARG A 108 16.61 -17.49 -0.64
N TRP A 109 15.83 -18.42 -1.20
CA TRP A 109 16.27 -19.81 -1.32
C TRP A 109 17.51 -19.97 -2.19
N LYS A 110 17.65 -19.13 -3.21
CA LYS A 110 18.77 -19.19 -4.15
C LYS A 110 20.03 -18.45 -3.67
N TYR A 111 19.88 -17.26 -3.08
CA TYR A 111 21.00 -16.38 -2.73
C TYR A 111 21.20 -16.20 -1.21
N GLY A 112 20.33 -16.77 -0.39
CA GLY A 112 20.43 -16.76 1.06
C GLY A 112 19.74 -15.58 1.73
N ASN A 113 20.08 -15.31 2.99
CA ASN A 113 19.39 -14.30 3.81
C ASN A 113 19.95 -12.87 3.64
N THR A 114 21.01 -12.67 2.86
CA THR A 114 21.62 -11.35 2.67
C THR A 114 20.86 -10.60 1.57
N ILE A 115 20.15 -9.55 1.94
CA ILE A 115 19.37 -8.74 1.00
C ILE A 115 20.32 -7.82 0.19
N PRO A 116 20.33 -7.91 -1.15
CA PRO A 116 21.14 -7.04 -2.00
C PRO A 116 20.74 -5.55 -1.92
N PRO A 117 21.68 -4.60 -2.02
CA PRO A 117 21.42 -3.16 -1.86
C PRO A 117 20.59 -2.54 -3.01
N GLU A 118 20.43 -3.23 -4.14
CA GLU A 118 19.56 -2.76 -5.23
C GLU A 118 18.07 -3.03 -4.96
N VAL A 119 17.74 -3.96 -4.04
CA VAL A 119 16.37 -4.36 -3.70
C VAL A 119 15.59 -3.18 -3.13
N LYS A 120 14.34 -3.04 -3.59
CA LYS A 120 13.38 -2.00 -3.21
C LYS A 120 12.25 -2.51 -2.33
N SER A 121 11.91 -3.79 -2.38
CA SER A 121 10.89 -4.39 -1.51
C SER A 121 11.24 -5.82 -1.14
N LEU A 122 10.74 -6.28 0.00
CA LEU A 122 10.73 -7.71 0.34
C LEU A 122 9.35 -8.27 0.04
N GLY A 123 9.28 -9.34 -0.74
CA GLY A 123 8.03 -9.89 -1.24
C GLY A 123 7.22 -10.67 -0.21
N TYR A 124 6.08 -11.20 -0.68
CA TYR A 124 5.24 -12.14 0.07
C TYR A 124 6.08 -13.30 0.63
N GLU A 125 5.94 -13.58 1.92
CA GLU A 125 6.60 -14.70 2.62
C GLU A 125 8.14 -14.75 2.45
N CYS A 126 8.81 -13.61 2.16
CA CYS A 126 10.22 -13.59 1.80
C CYS A 126 11.11 -14.39 2.77
N PHE A 127 10.94 -14.18 4.07
CA PHE A 127 11.59 -14.88 5.19
C PHE A 127 10.63 -15.75 6.02
N TYR A 128 9.55 -16.25 5.41
CA TYR A 128 8.59 -17.13 6.09
C TYR A 128 9.28 -18.37 6.71
N GLU A 129 8.95 -18.64 7.97
CA GLU A 129 9.47 -19.73 8.80
C GLU A 129 11.01 -19.84 8.81
N CYS A 130 11.72 -18.71 8.72
CA CYS A 130 13.16 -18.64 9.00
C CYS A 130 13.44 -18.76 10.51
N SER A 131 13.07 -19.90 11.10
CA SER A 131 13.03 -20.12 12.55
C SER A 131 14.38 -19.94 13.26
N LEU A 132 15.51 -20.08 12.54
CA LEU A 132 16.87 -19.88 13.05
C LEU A 132 17.42 -18.46 12.83
N LEU A 133 16.71 -17.59 12.12
CA LEU A 133 17.15 -16.21 11.84
C LEU A 133 17.13 -15.41 13.14
N THR A 134 18.29 -14.96 13.61
CA THR A 134 18.43 -14.20 14.86
C THR A 134 18.46 -12.69 14.65
N THR A 135 18.96 -12.25 13.50
CA THR A 135 19.05 -10.86 13.07
C THR A 135 19.03 -10.80 11.55
N ILE A 136 18.62 -9.65 11.00
CA ILE A 136 18.69 -9.35 9.58
C ILE A 136 19.01 -7.87 9.38
N ASN A 137 19.85 -7.58 8.39
CA ASN A 137 20.10 -6.22 7.94
C ASN A 137 19.23 -5.92 6.72
N ILE A 138 18.26 -5.02 6.87
CA ILE A 138 17.43 -4.54 5.74
C ILE A 138 18.10 -3.29 5.14
N PRO A 139 18.50 -3.30 3.86
CA PRO A 139 19.11 -2.15 3.21
C PRO A 139 18.19 -0.92 3.18
N SER A 140 18.77 0.28 3.24
CA SER A 140 18.02 1.56 3.15
C SER A 140 17.39 1.84 1.79
N SER A 141 17.60 0.96 0.81
CA SER A 141 16.93 0.98 -0.48
C SER A 141 15.52 0.39 -0.41
N VAL A 142 15.22 -0.41 0.61
CA VAL A 142 13.94 -1.10 0.81
C VAL A 142 12.90 -0.13 1.33
N ASN A 143 11.77 -0.04 0.64
CA ASN A 143 10.64 0.84 0.99
C ASN A 143 9.38 0.08 1.44
N GLU A 144 9.31 -1.24 1.22
CA GLU A 144 8.16 -2.07 1.58
C GLU A 144 8.59 -3.43 2.12
N LEU A 145 7.97 -3.87 3.22
CA LEU A 145 8.03 -5.24 3.74
C LEU A 145 6.71 -5.93 3.42
N GLY A 146 6.77 -7.06 2.72
CA GLY A 146 5.59 -7.77 2.23
C GLY A 146 4.76 -8.46 3.32
N TYR A 147 3.61 -8.98 2.89
CA TYR A 147 2.75 -9.83 3.71
C TYR A 147 3.50 -11.09 4.15
N ASP A 148 3.33 -11.49 5.42
CA ASP A 148 4.02 -12.64 6.04
C ASP A 148 5.55 -12.64 5.91
N CYS A 149 6.17 -11.47 5.62
CA CYS A 149 7.57 -11.42 5.22
C CYS A 149 8.52 -12.07 6.25
N PHE A 150 8.30 -11.89 7.56
CA PHE A 150 9.07 -12.51 8.65
C PHE A 150 8.21 -13.44 9.54
N ASN A 151 7.04 -13.87 9.06
CA ASN A 151 6.18 -14.77 9.82
C ASN A 151 6.96 -16.04 10.22
N GLY A 152 6.90 -16.43 11.49
CA GLY A 152 7.54 -17.64 12.01
C GLY A 152 9.06 -17.53 12.15
N CYS A 153 9.65 -16.32 12.11
CA CYS A 153 11.05 -16.09 12.46
C CYS A 153 11.27 -16.22 13.98
N LYS A 154 11.08 -17.43 14.52
CA LYS A 154 10.98 -17.74 15.95
C LYS A 154 12.20 -17.31 16.78
N SER A 155 13.39 -17.25 16.19
CA SER A 155 14.64 -16.82 16.86
C SER A 155 15.00 -15.35 16.67
N LEU A 156 14.21 -14.58 15.91
CA LEU A 156 14.52 -13.17 15.60
C LEU A 156 14.35 -12.33 16.85
N LYS A 157 15.45 -11.82 17.41
CA LYS A 157 15.42 -11.09 18.69
C LYS A 157 15.19 -9.59 18.51
N SER A 158 15.73 -9.05 17.43
CA SER A 158 15.68 -7.64 17.10
C SER A 158 15.78 -7.46 15.60
N ILE A 159 15.07 -6.47 15.08
CA ILE A 159 15.15 -6.06 13.69
C ILE A 159 15.19 -4.54 13.61
N ASN A 160 16.06 -4.02 12.73
CA ASN A 160 16.12 -2.60 12.44
C ASN A 160 15.34 -2.33 11.14
N ILE A 161 14.21 -1.62 11.25
CA ILE A 161 13.44 -1.18 10.09
C ILE A 161 14.03 0.15 9.59
N PRO A 162 14.56 0.22 8.36
CA PRO A 162 15.15 1.46 7.86
C PRO A 162 14.09 2.52 7.62
N SER A 163 14.47 3.80 7.76
CA SER A 163 13.58 4.97 7.58
C SER A 163 13.09 5.18 6.14
N SER A 164 13.51 4.33 5.20
CA SER A 164 12.99 4.27 3.84
C SER A 164 11.68 3.46 3.75
N VAL A 165 11.39 2.60 4.73
CA VAL A 165 10.18 1.77 4.75
C VAL A 165 8.97 2.63 5.04
N ASN A 166 8.00 2.59 4.13
CA ASN A 166 6.72 3.27 4.26
C ASN A 166 5.53 2.31 4.48
N LYS A 167 5.72 1.01 4.23
CA LYS A 167 4.67 0.00 4.36
C LYS A 167 5.21 -1.30 4.93
N ILE A 168 4.49 -1.85 5.90
CA ILE A 168 4.72 -3.16 6.51
C ILE A 168 3.45 -3.99 6.29
N GLY A 169 3.57 -5.12 5.61
CA GLY A 169 2.43 -5.97 5.26
C GLY A 169 1.76 -6.63 6.48
N SER A 170 0.55 -7.15 6.26
CA SER A 170 -0.17 -7.91 7.28
C SER A 170 0.61 -9.16 7.68
N TYR A 171 0.51 -9.53 8.96
CA TYR A 171 1.20 -10.69 9.55
C TYR A 171 2.73 -10.70 9.37
N CYS A 172 3.34 -9.56 9.00
CA CYS A 172 4.76 -9.49 8.64
C CYS A 172 5.70 -10.04 9.74
N PHE A 173 5.41 -9.82 11.02
CA PHE A 173 6.16 -10.40 12.14
C PHE A 173 5.36 -11.44 12.95
N TYR A 174 4.32 -12.04 12.36
CA TYR A 174 3.48 -13.02 13.03
C TYR A 174 4.31 -14.17 13.62
N HIS A 175 4.04 -14.57 14.86
CA HIS A 175 4.81 -15.60 15.59
C HIS A 175 6.34 -15.39 15.61
N CYS A 176 6.83 -14.14 15.64
CA CYS A 176 8.22 -13.85 15.98
C CYS A 176 8.46 -14.00 17.49
N LEU A 177 8.48 -15.26 17.97
CA LEU A 177 8.43 -15.60 19.40
C LEU A 177 9.57 -15.01 20.24
N SER A 178 10.74 -14.74 19.67
CA SER A 178 11.89 -14.17 20.39
C SER A 178 12.02 -12.65 20.26
N LEU A 179 11.16 -11.97 19.49
CA LEU A 179 11.27 -10.53 19.25
C LEU A 179 10.89 -9.80 20.53
N THR A 180 11.85 -9.15 21.19
CA THR A 180 11.62 -8.49 22.49
C THR A 180 11.25 -7.02 22.36
N SER A 181 11.77 -6.37 21.32
CA SER A 181 11.56 -4.96 21.04
C SER A 181 11.66 -4.66 19.56
N ILE A 182 10.90 -3.69 19.08
CA ILE A 182 11.00 -3.19 17.70
C ILE A 182 10.84 -1.67 17.63
N ASN A 183 11.57 -1.05 16.70
CA ASN A 183 11.44 0.37 16.37
C ASN A 183 10.72 0.54 15.03
N ILE A 184 9.60 1.27 15.05
CA ILE A 184 8.78 1.61 13.89
C ILE A 184 9.09 3.07 13.52
N PRO A 185 9.80 3.34 12.42
CA PRO A 185 10.18 4.70 12.06
C PRO A 185 8.96 5.53 11.60
N SER A 186 9.01 6.85 11.79
CA SER A 186 7.98 7.80 11.35
C SER A 186 7.63 7.76 9.86
N SER A 187 8.47 7.12 9.03
CA SER A 187 8.23 6.92 7.60
C SER A 187 7.12 5.92 7.32
N VAL A 188 6.78 5.04 8.27
CA VAL A 188 5.79 3.97 8.09
C VAL A 188 4.38 4.57 8.06
N ILE A 189 3.78 4.58 6.88
CA ILE A 189 2.44 5.11 6.61
C ILE A 189 1.37 4.02 6.76
N SER A 190 1.75 2.74 6.67
CA SER A 190 0.80 1.61 6.79
C SER A 190 1.46 0.40 7.45
N ILE A 191 0.76 -0.18 8.41
CA ILE A 191 1.07 -1.49 9.02
C ILE A 191 -0.16 -2.37 8.83
N GLY A 192 0.02 -3.53 8.22
CA GLY A 192 -1.07 -4.46 7.97
C GLY A 192 -1.56 -5.16 9.24
N ASP A 193 -2.77 -5.70 9.14
CA ASP A 193 -3.43 -6.37 10.25
C ASP A 193 -2.59 -7.54 10.81
N GLY A 194 -2.70 -7.78 12.12
CA GLY A 194 -2.04 -8.88 12.79
C GLY A 194 -0.51 -8.90 12.72
N CYS A 195 0.13 -7.81 12.28
CA CYS A 195 1.57 -7.75 12.02
C CYS A 195 2.46 -8.31 13.15
N PHE A 196 2.08 -8.06 14.41
CA PHE A 196 2.81 -8.54 15.60
C PHE A 196 2.04 -9.58 16.42
N SER A 197 0.98 -10.17 15.87
CA SER A 197 0.20 -11.20 16.57
C SER A 197 1.09 -12.42 16.86
N GLY A 198 0.95 -13.00 18.06
CA GLY A 198 1.78 -14.14 18.47
C GLY A 198 3.25 -13.81 18.80
N CYS A 199 3.66 -12.53 18.79
CA CYS A 199 4.98 -12.11 19.28
C CYS A 199 5.05 -12.17 20.82
N SER A 200 5.13 -13.39 21.37
CA SER A 200 4.99 -13.63 22.81
C SER A 200 6.09 -13.03 23.69
N SER A 201 7.26 -12.67 23.13
CA SER A 201 8.33 -11.99 23.90
C SER A 201 8.32 -10.46 23.74
N LEU A 202 7.42 -9.90 22.93
CA LEU A 202 7.44 -8.47 22.58
C LEU A 202 6.85 -7.64 23.72
N THR A 203 7.72 -7.10 24.56
CA THR A 203 7.33 -6.28 25.72
C THR A 203 7.42 -4.78 25.47
N SER A 204 8.15 -4.37 24.41
CA SER A 204 8.37 -2.95 24.11
C SER A 204 8.30 -2.63 22.63
N ILE A 205 7.67 -1.50 22.30
CA ILE A 205 7.69 -0.94 20.95
C ILE A 205 8.06 0.54 21.04
N ASN A 206 8.89 1.01 20.11
CA ASN A 206 9.09 2.42 19.86
C ASN A 206 8.41 2.81 18.54
N ILE A 207 7.44 3.72 18.58
CA ILE A 207 6.68 4.22 17.43
C ILE A 207 6.67 5.75 17.48
N ASP A 208 7.01 6.39 16.37
CA ASP A 208 6.84 7.83 16.24
C ASP A 208 5.37 8.20 16.04
N ASN A 209 4.95 9.38 16.54
CA ASN A 209 3.63 9.97 16.31
C ASN A 209 2.41 9.15 16.81
N ILE A 210 2.55 8.48 17.94
CA ILE A 210 1.42 7.83 18.63
C ILE A 210 0.42 8.88 19.10
N GLN A 211 -0.85 8.68 18.74
CA GLN A 211 -1.94 9.60 19.10
C GLN A 211 -2.74 9.04 20.28
N PHE A 212 -3.05 7.75 20.24
CA PHE A 212 -3.93 7.12 21.22
C PHE A 212 -3.66 5.61 21.31
N ILE A 213 -4.01 5.01 22.44
CA ILE A 213 -3.95 3.56 22.67
C ILE A 213 -5.28 3.15 23.29
N SER A 214 -5.98 2.20 22.65
CA SER A 214 -7.19 1.57 23.18
C SER A 214 -6.87 0.22 23.83
N GLU A 215 -7.88 -0.58 24.18
CA GLU A 215 -7.70 -1.96 24.66
C GLU A 215 -7.17 -2.90 23.58
N GLU A 216 -7.51 -2.63 22.32
CA GLU A 216 -7.28 -3.54 21.21
C GLU A 216 -6.30 -2.98 20.17
N ARG A 217 -6.11 -1.66 20.09
CA ARG A 217 -5.37 -0.99 19.01
C ARG A 217 -4.47 0.14 19.52
N ILE A 218 -3.30 0.29 18.88
CA ILE A 218 -2.43 1.46 18.97
C ILE A 218 -2.71 2.32 17.74
N PHE A 219 -3.13 3.58 17.93
CA PHE A 219 -3.44 4.50 16.85
C PHE A 219 -2.32 5.52 16.64
N MET A 220 -1.91 5.69 15.39
CA MET A 220 -0.77 6.52 15.01
C MET A 220 -0.97 7.16 13.63
N ASN A 221 -0.07 8.10 13.31
CA ASN A 221 0.02 8.90 12.08
C ASN A 221 -0.98 10.06 11.91
N GLU A 222 -0.45 11.16 11.36
CA GLU A 222 -1.18 12.28 10.77
C GLU A 222 -0.54 12.58 9.39
N PRO A 223 -1.30 12.86 8.32
CA PRO A 223 -2.74 13.12 8.28
C PRO A 223 -3.60 11.88 7.96
N VAL A 224 -3.04 10.67 8.02
CA VAL A 224 -3.73 9.39 7.81
C VAL A 224 -3.72 8.63 9.13
N LEU A 225 -4.88 8.26 9.66
CA LEU A 225 -4.97 7.43 10.86
C LEU A 225 -4.76 5.97 10.48
N ILE A 226 -3.75 5.35 11.08
CA ILE A 226 -3.53 3.90 11.01
C ILE A 226 -3.51 3.31 12.40
N SER A 227 -3.67 1.99 12.49
CA SER A 227 -3.56 1.29 13.77
C SER A 227 -2.72 0.04 13.69
N ILE A 228 -2.28 -0.42 14.86
CA ILE A 228 -1.66 -1.72 15.07
C ILE A 228 -2.48 -2.44 16.12
N LYS A 229 -2.77 -3.73 15.92
CA LYS A 229 -3.27 -4.58 17.02
C LYS A 229 -2.29 -4.58 18.18
N ILE A 230 -2.78 -4.35 19.40
CA ILE A 230 -1.95 -4.41 20.60
C ILE A 230 -1.43 -5.84 20.76
N PRO A 231 -0.10 -6.05 20.76
CA PRO A 231 0.47 -7.36 21.08
C PRO A 231 0.16 -7.76 22.52
N ASP A 232 -0.09 -9.05 22.75
CA ASP A 232 -0.63 -9.57 24.02
C ASP A 232 0.22 -9.19 25.24
N ASN A 233 1.55 -9.25 25.11
CA ASN A 233 2.51 -9.02 26.19
C ASN A 233 3.16 -7.64 26.12
N LEU A 234 2.60 -6.70 25.35
CA LEU A 234 3.16 -5.36 25.24
C LEU A 234 2.93 -4.57 26.54
N GLU A 235 4.03 -4.15 27.17
CA GLU A 235 4.02 -3.43 28.45
C GLU A 235 4.40 -1.96 28.29
N ILE A 236 5.35 -1.67 27.38
CA ILE A 236 6.01 -0.38 27.24
C ILE A 236 5.89 0.13 25.80
N ILE A 237 5.51 1.39 25.65
CA ILE A 237 5.54 2.12 24.39
C ILE A 237 6.36 3.40 24.58
N ASN A 238 7.35 3.62 23.72
CA ASN A 238 8.24 4.80 23.76
C ASN A 238 8.83 5.05 25.17
N GLY A 239 9.19 3.98 25.87
CA GLY A 239 9.73 4.03 27.23
C GLY A 239 8.71 4.32 28.34
N LYS A 240 7.40 4.29 28.06
CA LYS A 240 6.32 4.55 29.01
C LYS A 240 5.39 3.35 29.16
N ASN A 241 4.90 3.09 30.37
CA ASN A 241 3.90 2.05 30.62
C ASN A 241 2.58 2.35 29.90
N ILE A 242 1.92 1.31 29.40
CA ILE A 242 0.67 1.42 28.67
C ILE A 242 -0.52 1.44 29.63
N PHE A 243 -1.45 2.36 29.37
CA PHE A 243 -2.77 2.40 30.01
C PHE A 243 -3.83 2.17 28.94
N LYS A 244 -4.47 1.00 28.97
CA LYS A 244 -5.52 0.63 28.02
C LYS A 244 -6.78 1.43 28.31
N LYS A 245 -7.45 1.87 27.24
CA LYS A 245 -8.71 2.63 27.29
C LYS A 245 -9.75 1.96 26.41
N ASP A 246 -11.01 2.07 26.78
CA ASP A 246 -12.10 1.58 25.94
C ASP A 246 -12.05 2.24 24.55
N ILE A 247 -12.14 1.44 23.51
CA ILE A 247 -12.15 1.92 22.12
C ILE A 247 -13.40 2.76 21.81
N ASN A 248 -14.49 2.56 22.53
CA ASN A 248 -15.72 3.35 22.37
C ASN A 248 -15.57 4.79 22.89
N GLU A 249 -14.55 5.08 23.72
CA GLU A 249 -14.19 6.44 24.15
C GLU A 249 -13.23 7.13 23.17
N PHE A 250 -12.83 6.45 22.10
CA PHE A 250 -11.88 6.99 21.14
C PHE A 250 -12.49 8.13 20.31
N ILE A 251 -11.75 9.24 20.24
CA ILE A 251 -12.08 10.39 19.41
C ILE A 251 -11.02 10.52 18.32
N ILE A 252 -11.44 10.41 17.06
CA ILE A 252 -10.57 10.67 15.91
C ILE A 252 -10.17 12.16 15.91
N PRO A 253 -8.88 12.52 15.99
CA PRO A 253 -8.44 13.91 15.94
C PRO A 253 -8.84 14.60 14.63
N SER A 254 -9.21 15.88 14.69
CA SER A 254 -9.63 16.66 13.51
C SER A 254 -8.51 16.96 12.50
N SER A 255 -7.25 16.75 12.91
CA SER A 255 -6.06 16.79 12.04
C SER A 255 -6.00 15.61 11.06
N ILE A 256 -6.69 14.52 11.35
CA ILE A 256 -6.77 13.36 10.47
C ILE A 256 -7.68 13.68 9.28
N THR A 257 -7.20 13.38 8.09
CA THR A 257 -7.92 13.57 6.82
C THR A 257 -8.33 12.26 6.15
N LYS A 258 -7.76 11.13 6.57
CA LYS A 258 -8.06 9.81 6.01
C LYS A 258 -8.04 8.74 7.09
N LEU A 259 -8.94 7.78 6.97
CA LEU A 259 -8.91 6.53 7.72
C LEU A 259 -8.20 5.49 6.84
N GLY A 260 -7.05 4.97 7.28
CA GLY A 260 -6.19 4.09 6.49
C GLY A 260 -6.71 2.66 6.32
N TYR A 261 -5.88 1.82 5.70
CA TYR A 261 -6.16 0.38 5.59
C TYR A 261 -6.36 -0.25 6.98
N GLY A 262 -7.47 -0.95 7.20
CA GLY A 262 -7.67 -1.77 8.40
C GLY A 262 -7.68 -1.03 9.74
N CYS A 263 -7.85 0.30 9.78
CA CYS A 263 -7.66 1.11 11.00
C CYS A 263 -8.44 0.63 12.23
N PHE A 264 -9.65 0.14 12.03
CA PHE A 264 -10.51 -0.45 13.05
C PHE A 264 -10.90 -1.89 12.69
N SER A 265 -10.20 -2.55 11.75
CA SER A 265 -10.49 -3.94 11.41
C SER A 265 -10.44 -4.79 12.68
N ASN A 266 -11.37 -5.72 12.86
CA ASN A 266 -11.54 -6.61 14.00
C ASN A 266 -11.60 -5.89 15.36
N CYS A 267 -12.20 -4.70 15.41
CA CYS A 267 -12.51 -4.02 16.67
C CYS A 267 -13.85 -4.52 17.22
N ASP A 268 -13.87 -5.75 17.74
CA ASP A 268 -15.09 -6.47 18.12
C ASP A 268 -15.93 -5.74 19.19
N SER A 269 -15.29 -4.95 20.05
CA SER A 269 -15.97 -4.18 21.11
C SER A 269 -16.51 -2.84 20.62
N LEU A 270 -16.19 -2.40 19.40
CA LEU A 270 -16.60 -1.10 18.86
C LEU A 270 -18.09 -1.11 18.53
N THR A 271 -18.89 -0.32 19.25
CA THR A 271 -20.35 -0.25 19.09
C THR A 271 -20.82 0.94 18.24
N THR A 272 -20.07 2.04 18.30
CA THR A 272 -20.31 3.27 17.55
C THR A 272 -19.00 4.04 17.38
N ILE A 273 -18.92 4.86 16.34
CA ILE A 273 -17.78 5.75 16.11
C ILE A 273 -18.23 7.04 15.44
N ASN A 274 -17.68 8.16 15.91
CA ASN A 274 -17.91 9.47 15.31
C ASN A 274 -16.80 9.78 14.31
N ILE A 275 -17.09 9.73 13.01
CA ILE A 275 -16.16 10.11 11.95
C ILE A 275 -16.22 11.64 11.74
N PRO A 276 -15.12 12.40 11.95
CA PRO A 276 -15.12 13.85 11.81
C PRO A 276 -15.17 14.28 10.34
N SER A 277 -15.68 15.50 10.09
CA SER A 277 -15.81 16.08 8.74
C SER A 277 -14.48 16.42 8.04
N SER A 278 -13.36 16.28 8.76
CA SER A 278 -12.02 16.34 8.19
C SER A 278 -11.71 15.14 7.30
N ILE A 279 -12.34 13.97 7.54
CA ILE A 279 -12.12 12.73 6.80
C ILE A 279 -12.67 12.86 5.37
N LYS A 280 -11.82 12.56 4.39
CA LYS A 280 -12.14 12.57 2.95
C LYS A 280 -12.26 11.17 2.35
N GLU A 281 -11.63 10.19 3.00
CA GLU A 281 -11.46 8.84 2.49
C GLU A 281 -11.48 7.84 3.64
N ILE A 282 -12.21 6.75 3.45
CA ILE A 282 -12.21 5.59 4.34
C ILE A 282 -11.61 4.42 3.55
N GLY A 283 -10.42 3.98 3.97
CA GLY A 283 -9.64 2.98 3.26
C GLY A 283 -10.18 1.55 3.39
N ASP A 284 -9.57 0.66 2.63
CA ASP A 284 -9.97 -0.75 2.55
C ASP A 284 -9.93 -1.43 3.92
N TYR A 285 -10.92 -2.28 4.18
CA TYR A 285 -11.08 -3.04 5.40
C TYR A 285 -11.10 -2.22 6.69
N CYS A 286 -11.27 -0.88 6.65
CA CYS A 286 -11.06 -0.07 7.86
C CYS A 286 -11.99 -0.45 9.03
N PHE A 287 -13.20 -0.95 8.80
CA PHE A 287 -14.09 -1.48 9.85
C PHE A 287 -14.43 -2.96 9.64
N ASP A 288 -13.64 -3.69 8.84
CA ASP A 288 -13.85 -5.11 8.58
C ASP A 288 -13.89 -5.90 9.90
N GLY A 289 -14.86 -6.78 10.09
CA GLY A 289 -15.00 -7.58 11.30
C GLY A 289 -15.37 -6.80 12.56
N CYS A 290 -15.83 -5.54 12.50
CA CYS A 290 -16.38 -4.83 13.67
C CYS A 290 -17.76 -5.40 14.04
N SER A 291 -17.77 -6.60 14.61
CA SER A 291 -18.98 -7.42 14.81
C SER A 291 -20.04 -6.77 15.72
N SER A 292 -19.65 -5.88 16.64
CA SER A 292 -20.58 -5.14 17.52
C SER A 292 -21.01 -3.76 17.00
N LEU A 293 -20.50 -3.30 15.86
CA LEU A 293 -20.81 -1.96 15.36
C LEU A 293 -22.26 -1.89 14.89
N LYS A 294 -23.10 -1.10 15.59
CA LYS A 294 -24.55 -1.06 15.33
C LYS A 294 -24.97 -0.01 14.32
N SER A 295 -24.31 1.14 14.38
CA SER A 295 -24.58 2.25 13.48
C SER A 295 -23.33 3.10 13.27
N ILE A 296 -23.25 3.71 12.10
CA ILE A 296 -22.16 4.62 11.75
C ILE A 296 -22.68 5.77 10.88
N ASN A 297 -22.21 6.98 11.19
CA ASN A 297 -22.54 8.18 10.44
C ASN A 297 -21.35 8.57 9.55
N ILE A 298 -21.49 8.44 8.23
CA ILE A 298 -20.46 8.85 7.28
C ILE A 298 -20.63 10.34 6.96
N PRO A 299 -19.62 11.20 7.21
CA PRO A 299 -19.75 12.63 6.97
C PRO A 299 -19.75 12.94 5.46
N SER A 300 -20.43 14.01 5.06
CA SER A 300 -20.54 14.45 3.66
C SER A 300 -19.22 14.89 3.01
N SER A 301 -18.13 14.88 3.78
CA SER A 301 -16.77 15.11 3.31
C SER A 301 -16.14 13.88 2.66
N VAL A 302 -16.68 12.69 2.92
CA VAL A 302 -16.17 11.42 2.37
C VAL A 302 -16.62 11.26 0.93
N ILE A 303 -15.67 10.91 0.06
CA ILE A 303 -15.88 10.75 -1.38
C ILE A 303 -15.88 9.27 -1.78
N SER A 304 -15.17 8.42 -1.05
CA SER A 304 -15.04 6.99 -1.34
C SER A 304 -14.98 6.14 -0.07
N ILE A 305 -15.49 4.91 -0.18
CA ILE A 305 -15.38 3.83 0.81
C ILE A 305 -14.61 2.69 0.15
N GLY A 306 -13.54 2.22 0.80
CA GLY A 306 -12.65 1.18 0.27
C GLY A 306 -13.22 -0.24 0.26
N ASP A 307 -12.49 -1.16 -0.36
CA ASP A 307 -12.84 -2.58 -0.49
C ASP A 307 -13.04 -3.22 0.89
N GLY A 308 -14.10 -4.01 1.06
CA GLY A 308 -14.38 -4.72 2.32
C GLY A 308 -14.53 -3.84 3.56
N CYS A 309 -14.73 -2.51 3.41
CA CYS A 309 -14.63 -1.57 4.53
C CYS A 309 -15.49 -1.91 5.75
N PHE A 310 -16.71 -2.44 5.57
CA PHE A 310 -17.61 -2.89 6.63
C PHE A 310 -17.93 -4.39 6.51
N SER A 311 -17.10 -5.15 5.80
CA SER A 311 -17.26 -6.61 5.69
C SER A 311 -17.31 -7.23 7.09
N GLY A 312 -18.20 -8.19 7.33
CA GLY A 312 -18.34 -8.85 8.63
C GLY A 312 -18.88 -7.97 9.78
N CYS A 313 -19.36 -6.74 9.53
CA CYS A 313 -20.07 -5.93 10.53
C CYS A 313 -21.48 -6.48 10.81
N SER A 314 -21.56 -7.65 11.42
CA SER A 314 -22.80 -8.41 11.58
C SER A 314 -23.88 -7.75 12.44
N SER A 315 -23.56 -6.71 13.21
CA SER A 315 -24.55 -5.95 13.99
C SER A 315 -24.98 -4.64 13.33
N LEU A 316 -24.42 -4.28 12.18
CA LEU A 316 -24.64 -2.99 11.55
C LEU A 316 -26.03 -2.99 10.89
N THR A 317 -26.98 -2.30 11.50
CA THR A 317 -28.38 -2.23 11.03
C THR A 317 -28.71 -0.91 10.34
N SER A 318 -27.93 0.15 10.61
CA SER A 318 -28.19 1.48 10.06
C SER A 318 -26.90 2.21 9.70
N ILE A 319 -26.83 2.68 8.45
CA ILE A 319 -25.76 3.54 7.95
C ILE A 319 -26.35 4.68 7.13
N ASN A 320 -25.89 5.90 7.41
CA ASN A 320 -26.24 7.06 6.60
C ASN A 320 -25.17 7.26 5.50
N ILE A 321 -25.55 7.00 4.25
CA ILE A 321 -24.70 7.19 3.07
C ILE A 321 -24.96 8.59 2.48
N PRO A 322 -24.02 9.55 2.62
CA PRO A 322 -24.19 10.88 2.04
C PRO A 322 -24.10 10.85 0.51
N SER A 323 -24.73 11.82 -0.14
CA SER A 323 -24.69 11.96 -1.61
C SER A 323 -23.31 12.35 -2.17
N SER A 324 -22.34 12.62 -1.30
CA SER A 324 -20.96 12.93 -1.67
C SER A 324 -20.16 11.69 -2.08
N ILE A 325 -20.63 10.48 -1.74
CA ILE A 325 -19.94 9.24 -2.06
C ILE A 325 -20.14 8.93 -3.54
N ILE A 326 -19.04 8.82 -4.27
CA ILE A 326 -19.01 8.58 -5.72
C ILE A 326 -18.58 7.14 -6.02
N SER A 327 -17.87 6.48 -5.10
CA SER A 327 -17.29 5.15 -5.30
C SER A 327 -17.37 4.32 -4.02
N PHE A 328 -17.74 3.05 -4.21
CA PHE A 328 -17.65 1.99 -3.22
C PHE A 328 -16.67 0.95 -3.73
N GLY A 329 -15.91 0.38 -2.81
CA GLY A 329 -15.11 -0.81 -3.06
C GLY A 329 -15.98 -2.08 -3.21
N ASN A 330 -15.32 -3.16 -3.60
CA ASN A 330 -15.93 -4.48 -3.67
C ASN A 330 -16.25 -4.99 -2.27
N SER A 331 -17.37 -5.70 -2.12
CA SER A 331 -17.74 -6.40 -0.88
C SER A 331 -17.76 -5.52 0.38
N CYS A 332 -17.95 -4.20 0.25
CA CYS A 332 -17.91 -3.26 1.38
C CYS A 332 -18.83 -3.65 2.55
N PHE A 333 -19.94 -4.32 2.29
CA PHE A 333 -20.95 -4.72 3.26
C PHE A 333 -21.23 -6.23 3.22
N CYS A 334 -20.28 -7.05 2.73
CA CYS A 334 -20.36 -8.50 2.81
C CYS A 334 -20.58 -8.94 4.27
N GLY A 335 -21.52 -9.84 4.54
CA GLY A 335 -21.81 -10.32 5.90
C GLY A 335 -22.46 -9.30 6.86
N CYS A 336 -22.92 -8.14 6.36
CA CYS A 336 -23.76 -7.21 7.12
C CYS A 336 -25.23 -7.66 7.18
N GLU A 337 -26.02 -7.07 8.10
CA GLU A 337 -27.45 -7.38 8.26
C GLU A 337 -28.28 -7.11 7.00
N GLU A 338 -29.25 -7.98 6.72
CA GLU A 338 -30.10 -7.91 5.53
C GLU A 338 -30.90 -6.60 5.43
N GLU A 339 -31.18 -5.95 6.57
CA GLU A 339 -31.89 -4.67 6.59
C GLU A 339 -31.14 -3.56 5.84
N LEU A 340 -29.80 -3.61 5.80
CA LEU A 340 -28.98 -2.65 5.07
C LEU A 340 -29.17 -2.71 3.56
N LYS A 341 -29.57 -3.87 3.00
CA LYS A 341 -29.85 -4.03 1.57
C LYS A 341 -31.03 -3.19 1.11
N ARG A 342 -31.86 -2.68 2.05
CA ARG A 342 -32.96 -1.74 1.75
C ARG A 342 -32.46 -0.32 1.48
N ASN A 343 -31.17 -0.03 1.70
CA ASN A 343 -30.60 1.28 1.43
C ASN A 343 -30.39 1.49 -0.08
N GLU A 344 -31.23 2.33 -0.69
CA GLU A 344 -31.21 2.60 -2.14
C GLU A 344 -29.91 3.23 -2.67
N ARG A 345 -29.04 3.75 -1.80
CA ARG A 345 -27.76 4.36 -2.19
C ARG A 345 -26.59 3.39 -2.21
N ILE A 346 -26.73 2.19 -1.64
CA ILE A 346 -25.67 1.18 -1.61
C ILE A 346 -25.82 0.31 -2.87
N PRO A 347 -24.81 0.24 -3.74
CA PRO A 347 -24.84 -0.69 -4.87
C PRO A 347 -24.95 -2.15 -4.42
N SER A 348 -25.66 -2.98 -5.18
CA SER A 348 -25.87 -4.39 -4.82
C SER A 348 -24.57 -5.18 -4.71
N TYR A 349 -23.58 -4.88 -5.56
CA TYR A 349 -22.28 -5.57 -5.57
C TYR A 349 -21.49 -5.39 -4.27
N CYS A 350 -21.82 -4.37 -3.46
CA CYS A 350 -21.17 -4.16 -2.19
C CYS A 350 -21.53 -5.25 -1.16
N PHE A 351 -22.57 -6.04 -1.40
CA PHE A 351 -22.98 -7.14 -0.54
C PHE A 351 -22.52 -8.52 -1.04
N ASP A 352 -21.86 -8.59 -2.19
CA ASP A 352 -21.38 -9.84 -2.77
C ASP A 352 -20.08 -10.32 -2.07
N GLU A 353 -19.86 -11.64 -2.07
CA GLU A 353 -18.67 -12.30 -1.50
C GLU A 353 -17.38 -12.10 -2.31
#